data_AF-A0A6V7L0U9-F1
#
_entry.id   AF-A0A6V7L0U9-F1
#
_cell.length_a   1.000
_cell.length_b   1.000
_cell.length_c   1.000
_cell.angle_alpha   90.00
_cell.angle_beta   90.00
_cell.angle_gamma   90.00
#
_symmetry.space_group_name_H-M   'P 1'
#
loop_
_entity.id
_entity.type
_entity.pdbx_description
1 polymer ?
#
loop_
_entity_poly.entity_id
_entity_poly.type
_entity_poly.pdbx_seq_one_letter_code
_entity_poly.pdbx_strand_id
1 'polypeptide(L)'
;GVSTTIDPFWDISLDLGPTAGAAGGDPTGPPTSLLDCLERFTRAEHLGSNAKIKCSKCQTYQESTKQLTMKQLPIVASFHLKRFEHSSIQDKKISTFISFPEQLDMTPFMSHKRNGNNNSSSVDGLPKNGEDTSFCDNRYSLFAVINHEGSLETGHYTAFIRQQRDQWFKCDDHLITRARLKDVLTSEG
;
A
#
# COMPACT_ATOMS: atom_id res chain seq x y z
N GLY A 1 -11.42 -19.65 14.60
CA GLY A 1 -10.05 -20.03 14.21
C GLY A 1 -9.56 -18.99 13.22
N VAL A 2 -8.25 -18.82 13.07
CA VAL A 2 -7.69 -17.94 12.04
C VAL A 2 -7.44 -18.78 10.79
N SER A 3 -7.93 -18.34 9.64
CA SER A 3 -7.56 -18.89 8.34
C SER A 3 -6.54 -17.97 7.70
N THR A 4 -5.47 -18.53 7.15
CA THR A 4 -4.42 -17.77 6.45
C THR A 4 -4.38 -18.22 5.00
N THR A 5 -4.58 -17.28 4.08
CA THR A 5 -4.44 -17.47 2.64
C THR A 5 -3.22 -16.69 2.18
N ILE A 6 -2.43 -17.27 1.27
CA ILE A 6 -1.23 -16.64 0.70
C ILE A 6 -1.48 -16.42 -0.79
N ASP A 7 -1.55 -15.16 -1.19
CA ASP A 7 -1.85 -14.75 -2.56
C ASP A 7 -0.61 -14.05 -3.17
N PRO A 8 -0.14 -14.47 -4.36
CA PRO A 8 0.89 -13.73 -5.10
C PRO A 8 0.32 -12.43 -5.67
N PHE A 9 1.18 -11.41 -5.80
CA PHE A 9 0.81 -10.11 -6.37
C PHE A 9 1.91 -9.57 -7.29
N TRP A 10 1.54 -8.70 -8.21
CA TRP A 10 2.47 -7.99 -9.13
C TRP A 10 2.66 -6.53 -8.73
N ASP A 11 1.60 -5.90 -8.23
CA ASP A 11 1.56 -4.54 -7.72
C ASP A 11 0.73 -4.47 -6.44
N ILE A 12 0.84 -3.34 -5.75
CA ILE A 12 0.03 -2.99 -4.59
C ILE A 12 -0.88 -1.84 -5.00
N SER A 13 -2.13 -2.17 -5.31
CA SER A 13 -3.16 -1.20 -5.69
C SER A 13 -3.87 -0.65 -4.46
N LEU A 14 -3.66 0.64 -4.18
CA LEU A 14 -4.06 1.33 -2.95
C LEU A 14 -5.30 2.19 -3.15
N ASP A 15 -6.33 1.95 -2.34
CA ASP A 15 -7.56 2.73 -2.35
C ASP A 15 -7.37 4.08 -1.64
N LEU A 16 -7.82 5.16 -2.27
CA LEU A 16 -7.76 6.51 -1.68
C LEU A 16 -9.01 6.86 -0.86
N GLY A 17 -9.99 5.95 -0.81
CA GLY A 17 -11.26 6.15 -0.13
C GLY A 17 -12.11 7.28 -0.74
N PRO A 18 -13.37 7.40 -0.31
CA PRO A 18 -14.26 8.43 -0.83
C PRO A 18 -13.73 9.83 -0.46
N THR A 19 -13.75 10.75 -1.43
CA THR A 19 -13.58 12.19 -1.16
C THR A 19 -14.65 12.65 -0.17
N ALA A 20 -14.28 13.48 0.81
CA ALA A 20 -15.16 13.98 1.88
C ALA A 20 -16.61 14.23 1.39
N GLY A 21 -17.57 13.40 1.86
CA GLY A 21 -18.99 13.52 1.49
C GLY A 21 -19.78 12.21 1.37
N ALA A 22 -19.13 11.04 1.28
CA ALA A 22 -19.85 9.76 1.25
C ALA A 22 -20.19 9.25 2.67
N ALA A 23 -21.48 9.03 2.93
CA ALA A 23 -21.97 8.48 4.19
C ALA A 23 -21.41 7.05 4.40
N GLY A 24 -20.64 6.87 5.48
CA GLY A 24 -19.91 5.63 5.78
C GLY A 24 -18.38 5.77 5.81
N GLY A 25 -17.86 6.99 5.66
CA GLY A 25 -16.43 7.28 5.62
C GLY A 25 -15.65 6.83 6.87
N ASP A 26 -14.44 6.35 6.61
CA ASP A 26 -13.40 6.11 7.61
C ASP A 26 -13.21 7.37 8.49
N PRO A 27 -13.27 7.27 9.84
CA PRO A 27 -13.12 8.42 10.74
C PRO A 27 -11.77 9.15 10.61
N THR A 28 -10.81 8.57 9.89
CA THR A 28 -9.47 9.14 9.65
C THR A 28 -9.37 10.05 8.41
N GLY A 29 -10.48 10.34 7.72
CA GLY A 29 -10.49 11.23 6.54
C GLY A 29 -9.90 10.57 5.28
N PRO A 30 -9.63 11.29 4.19
CA PRO A 30 -8.86 10.77 3.05
C PRO A 30 -7.37 10.60 3.42
N PRO A 31 -6.64 9.64 2.82
CA PRO A 31 -5.20 9.51 3.06
C PRO A 31 -4.45 10.71 2.46
N THR A 32 -3.34 11.07 3.09
CA THR A 32 -2.48 12.20 2.67
C THR A 32 -1.07 11.76 2.29
N SER A 33 -0.73 10.50 2.57
CA SER A 33 0.56 9.91 2.28
C SER A 33 0.46 8.46 1.79
N LEU A 34 1.50 7.98 1.12
CA LEU A 34 1.66 6.57 0.74
C LEU A 34 1.64 5.66 1.98
N LEU A 35 2.19 6.14 3.10
CA LEU A 35 2.17 5.41 4.37
C LEU A 35 0.73 5.26 4.88
N ASP A 36 -0.07 6.34 4.86
CA ASP A 36 -1.50 6.28 5.25
C ASP A 36 -2.25 5.27 4.37
N CYS A 37 -1.93 5.23 3.08
CA CYS A 37 -2.53 4.28 2.14
C CYS A 37 -2.16 2.84 2.48
N LEU A 38 -0.89 2.57 2.81
CA LEU A 38 -0.42 1.24 3.20
C LEU A 38 -0.97 0.79 4.55
N GLU A 39 -1.09 1.71 5.50
CA GLU A 39 -1.74 1.45 6.79
C GLU A 39 -3.21 1.05 6.60
N ARG A 40 -3.94 1.78 5.74
CA ARG A 40 -5.33 1.42 5.39
C ARG A 40 -5.41 0.07 4.70
N PHE A 41 -4.53 -0.19 3.72
CA PHE A 41 -4.48 -1.43 2.98
C PHE A 41 -4.23 -2.65 3.87
N THR A 42 -3.41 -2.48 4.92
CA THR A 42 -3.05 -3.54 5.87
C THR A 42 -3.87 -3.53 7.16
N ARG A 43 -4.86 -2.63 7.28
CA ARG A 43 -5.75 -2.55 8.44
C ARG A 43 -6.69 -3.74 8.47
N ALA A 44 -7.02 -4.19 9.68
CA ALA A 44 -8.03 -5.21 9.88
C ALA A 44 -9.43 -4.64 9.58
N GLU A 45 -10.15 -5.24 8.64
CA GLU A 45 -11.48 -4.85 8.20
C GLU A 45 -12.54 -5.86 8.68
N HIS A 46 -13.68 -5.38 9.17
CA HIS A 46 -14.81 -6.23 9.51
C HIS A 46 -15.61 -6.54 8.24
N LEU A 47 -15.82 -7.82 7.95
CA LEU A 47 -16.55 -8.25 6.75
C LEU A 47 -18.08 -8.04 6.86
N GLY A 48 -18.58 -7.70 8.05
CA GLY A 48 -19.99 -7.44 8.31
C GLY A 48 -20.88 -8.69 8.23
N SER A 49 -22.18 -8.47 8.43
CA SER A 49 -23.18 -9.53 8.54
C SER A 49 -23.49 -10.26 7.22
N ASN A 50 -23.16 -9.65 6.07
CA ASN A 50 -23.41 -10.19 4.73
C ASN A 50 -22.30 -11.16 4.26
N ALA A 51 -21.14 -11.18 4.91
CA ALA A 51 -20.00 -12.02 4.55
C ALA A 51 -19.52 -12.86 5.75
N LYS A 52 -20.47 -13.44 6.50
CA LYS A 52 -20.17 -14.34 7.61
C LYS A 52 -19.44 -15.59 7.14
N ILE A 53 -18.45 -16.02 7.90
CA ILE A 53 -17.66 -17.22 7.61
C ILE A 53 -18.07 -18.31 8.59
N LYS A 54 -18.23 -19.55 8.09
CA LYS A 54 -18.51 -20.69 8.95
C LYS A 54 -17.28 -21.00 9.81
N CYS A 55 -17.40 -20.79 11.11
CA CYS A 55 -16.31 -21.07 12.03
C CYS A 55 -16.19 -22.57 12.29
N SER A 56 -15.00 -23.13 12.08
CA SER A 56 -14.73 -24.57 12.27
C SER A 56 -14.88 -25.06 13.72
N LYS A 57 -14.77 -24.15 14.71
CA LYS A 57 -14.90 -24.49 16.14
C LYS A 57 -16.34 -24.51 16.62
N CYS A 58 -17.12 -23.47 16.33
CA CYS A 58 -18.52 -23.36 16.79
C CYS A 58 -19.54 -23.87 15.77
N GLN A 59 -19.10 -24.27 14.56
CA GLN A 59 -19.93 -24.81 13.47
C GLN A 59 -21.06 -23.88 13.00
N THR A 60 -21.02 -22.60 13.37
CA THR A 60 -21.99 -21.56 13.02
C THR A 60 -21.34 -20.46 12.20
N TYR A 61 -22.15 -19.71 11.43
CA TYR A 61 -21.72 -18.55 10.66
C TYR A 61 -21.50 -17.36 11.58
N GLN A 62 -20.26 -16.89 11.63
CA GLN A 62 -19.84 -15.80 12.50
C GLN A 62 -19.34 -14.64 11.67
N GLU A 63 -19.53 -13.42 12.19
CA GLU A 63 -18.83 -12.26 11.66
C GLU A 63 -17.33 -12.45 11.86
N SER A 64 -16.54 -11.92 10.93
CA SER A 64 -15.11 -12.17 10.87
C SER A 64 -14.38 -10.91 10.43
N THR A 65 -13.14 -10.80 10.89
CA THR A 65 -12.22 -9.75 10.47
C THR A 65 -11.27 -10.32 9.43
N LYS A 66 -11.03 -9.57 8.35
CA LYS A 66 -10.01 -9.86 7.36
C LYS A 66 -8.88 -8.85 7.51
N GLN A 67 -7.65 -9.27 7.27
CA GLN A 67 -6.51 -8.36 7.28
C GLN A 67 -5.47 -8.83 6.28
N LEU A 68 -4.96 -7.90 5.48
CA LEU A 68 -3.85 -8.15 4.56
C LEU A 68 -2.53 -7.77 5.22
N THR A 69 -1.48 -8.55 4.94
CA THR A 69 -0.11 -8.29 5.39
C THR A 69 0.87 -8.78 4.33
N MET A 70 2.08 -8.22 4.33
CA MET A 70 3.13 -8.62 3.40
C MET A 70 3.91 -9.81 3.95
N LYS A 71 3.85 -10.97 3.27
CA LYS A 71 4.64 -12.14 3.65
C LYS A 71 6.07 -12.07 3.10
N GLN A 72 6.20 -11.69 1.83
CA GLN A 72 7.45 -11.54 1.11
C GLN A 72 7.32 -10.34 0.18
N LEU A 73 8.37 -9.51 0.10
CA LEU A 73 8.39 -8.34 -0.76
C LEU A 73 9.24 -8.60 -2.02
N PRO A 74 8.85 -8.06 -3.18
CA PRO A 74 9.63 -8.18 -4.42
C PRO A 74 10.85 -7.24 -4.40
N ILE A 75 11.90 -7.52 -5.18
CA ILE A 75 13.06 -6.61 -5.33
C ILE A 75 12.62 -5.23 -5.83
N VAL A 76 11.62 -5.20 -6.73
CA VAL A 76 11.00 -3.99 -7.25
C VAL A 76 9.53 -3.99 -6.82
N ALA A 77 9.14 -3.04 -5.99
CA ALA A 77 7.75 -2.84 -5.60
C ALA A 77 7.09 -1.76 -6.47
N SER A 78 5.90 -2.06 -6.98
CA SER A 78 5.05 -1.13 -7.71
C SER A 78 3.84 -0.78 -6.86
N PHE A 79 3.60 0.51 -6.66
CA PHE A 79 2.43 1.03 -5.94
C PHE A 79 1.54 1.79 -6.93
N HIS A 80 0.29 1.37 -7.03
CA HIS A 80 -0.70 2.00 -7.87
C HIS A 80 -1.73 2.70 -7.00
N LEU A 81 -1.80 4.03 -7.08
CA LEU A 81 -2.86 4.78 -6.41
C LEU A 81 -4.13 4.69 -7.26
N LYS A 82 -5.19 4.07 -6.73
CA LYS A 82 -6.46 3.89 -7.44
C LYS A 82 -7.20 5.23 -7.54
N ARG A 83 -6.78 6.07 -8.49
CA ARG A 83 -7.30 7.42 -8.68
C ARG A 83 -8.59 7.48 -9.49
N PHE A 84 -9.10 6.37 -10.01
CA PHE A 84 -10.25 6.37 -10.88
C PHE A 84 -11.42 5.66 -10.20
N GLU A 85 -12.50 6.41 -9.98
CA GLU A 85 -13.74 5.90 -9.43
C GLU A 85 -14.76 5.82 -10.57
N HIS A 86 -15.30 4.62 -10.78
CA HIS A 86 -16.44 4.40 -11.67
C HIS A 86 -17.71 4.32 -10.81
N SER A 87 -18.69 5.16 -11.10
CA SER A 87 -19.98 5.14 -10.40
C SER A 87 -21.12 5.16 -11.40
N SER A 88 -22.31 4.74 -10.96
CA SER A 88 -23.51 4.77 -11.81
C SER A 88 -23.94 6.16 -12.25
N ILE A 89 -23.38 7.21 -11.64
CA ILE A 89 -23.74 8.61 -11.90
C ILE A 89 -22.65 9.29 -12.73
N GLN A 90 -21.39 9.17 -12.31
CA GLN A 90 -20.27 9.83 -12.98
C GLN A 90 -18.94 9.16 -12.66
N ASP A 91 -18.09 9.13 -13.67
CA ASP A 91 -16.69 8.74 -13.56
C ASP A 91 -15.84 9.91 -13.12
N LYS A 92 -14.98 9.69 -12.13
CA LYS A 92 -14.20 10.76 -11.52
C LYS A 92 -12.74 10.34 -11.30
N LYS A 93 -11.84 11.28 -11.58
CA LYS A 93 -10.44 11.21 -11.13
C LYS A 93 -10.31 11.82 -9.72
N ILE A 94 -9.67 11.10 -8.82
CA ILE A 94 -9.24 11.55 -7.50
C ILE A 94 -7.90 12.30 -7.66
N SER A 95 -7.97 13.63 -7.68
CA SER A 95 -6.81 14.52 -7.73
C SER A 95 -6.22 14.84 -6.35
N THR A 96 -6.59 14.09 -5.31
CA THR A 96 -6.01 14.26 -3.97
C THR A 96 -4.50 14.04 -4.03
N PHE A 97 -3.74 15.02 -3.57
CA PHE A 97 -2.29 14.89 -3.46
C PHE A 97 -1.94 13.84 -2.40
N ILE A 98 -1.11 12.87 -2.77
CA ILE A 98 -0.62 11.82 -1.88
C ILE A 98 0.90 11.95 -1.83
N SER A 99 1.41 12.36 -0.68
CA SER A 99 2.85 12.45 -0.47
C SER A 99 3.49 11.07 -0.44
N PHE A 100 4.62 10.89 -1.13
CA PHE A 100 5.41 9.66 -1.09
C PHE A 100 6.89 10.00 -0.79
N PRO A 101 7.60 9.18 -0.02
CA PRO A 101 8.99 9.44 0.31
C PRO A 101 9.94 8.94 -0.78
N GLU A 102 11.14 9.50 -0.84
CA GLU A 102 12.23 8.92 -1.64
C GLU A 102 12.68 7.55 -1.08
N GLN A 103 12.59 7.37 0.23
CA GLN A 103 12.96 6.14 0.94
C GLN A 103 11.76 5.62 1.72
N LEU A 104 11.33 4.40 1.44
CA LEU A 104 10.17 3.77 2.04
C LEU A 104 10.56 2.54 2.85
N ASP A 105 10.21 2.50 4.14
CA ASP A 105 10.36 1.31 4.97
C ASP A 105 9.06 0.49 4.97
N MET A 106 9.10 -0.71 4.41
CA MET A 106 7.95 -1.63 4.33
C MET A 106 7.83 -2.55 5.56
N THR A 107 8.79 -2.51 6.49
CA THR A 107 8.82 -3.38 7.68
C THR A 107 7.53 -3.34 8.51
N PRO A 108 6.85 -2.18 8.72
CA PRO A 108 5.60 -2.12 9.49
C PRO A 108 4.45 -2.96 8.89
N PHE A 109 4.49 -3.22 7.58
CA PHE A 109 3.41 -3.88 6.85
C PHE A 109 3.63 -5.39 6.69
N MET A 110 4.73 -5.92 7.24
CA MET A 110 5.10 -7.34 7.16
C MET A 110 4.36 -8.22 8.18
N SER A 111 4.05 -9.46 7.79
CA SER A 111 3.29 -10.42 8.61
C SER A 111 3.99 -10.82 9.92
N HIS A 112 5.32 -10.87 9.93
CA HIS A 112 6.11 -11.33 11.09
C HIS A 112 6.16 -10.32 12.25
N LYS A 113 5.99 -9.01 12.00
CA LYS A 113 5.92 -8.02 13.08
C LYS A 113 4.69 -8.16 13.98
N ARG A 114 3.60 -8.75 13.47
CA ARG A 114 2.37 -8.95 14.23
C ARG A 114 2.49 -10.06 15.29
N ASN A 115 3.30 -11.09 15.04
CA ASN A 115 3.44 -12.22 15.95
C ASN A 115 4.33 -11.93 17.18
N GLY A 116 5.02 -10.78 17.22
CA GLY A 116 5.99 -10.45 18.27
C GLY A 116 5.43 -9.72 19.51
N ASN A 117 4.15 -9.32 19.52
CA ASN A 117 3.62 -8.41 20.54
C ASN A 117 2.72 -9.07 21.62
N ASN A 118 2.67 -10.40 21.68
CA ASN A 118 1.95 -11.12 22.74
C ASN A 118 2.94 -11.83 23.66
N ASN A 119 3.18 -11.24 24.84
CA ASN A 119 3.68 -11.85 26.09
C ASN A 119 4.58 -13.09 25.98
N SER A 120 5.88 -12.94 26.27
CA SER A 120 6.73 -14.06 26.71
C SER A 120 7.80 -13.59 27.69
N SER A 121 7.36 -13.24 28.90
CA SER A 121 8.19 -13.31 30.10
C SER A 121 8.17 -14.76 30.60
N SER A 122 9.23 -15.54 30.32
CA SER A 122 9.70 -16.78 31.01
C SER A 122 10.68 -17.48 30.07
N VAL A 123 11.97 -17.60 30.39
CA VAL A 123 12.57 -18.62 31.28
C VAL A 123 12.22 -20.04 30.80
N ASP A 124 13.00 -20.57 29.85
CA ASP A 124 13.81 -21.79 30.05
C ASP A 124 14.60 -22.13 28.79
N GLY A 125 15.84 -22.60 28.99
CA GLY A 125 16.88 -22.68 27.98
C GLY A 125 16.66 -23.79 26.95
N LEU A 126 16.68 -23.40 25.68
CA LEU A 126 17.09 -24.25 24.55
C LEU A 126 17.73 -23.34 23.49
N PRO A 127 18.80 -23.75 22.79
CA PRO A 127 19.38 -22.93 21.73
C PRO A 127 18.33 -22.78 20.62
N LYS A 128 17.86 -21.55 20.40
CA LYS A 128 17.08 -21.20 19.21
C LYS A 128 18.01 -21.33 18.02
N ASN A 129 17.96 -22.47 17.34
CA ASN A 129 18.60 -22.66 16.05
C ASN A 129 17.99 -21.67 15.04
N GLY A 130 18.63 -20.50 14.92
CA GLY A 130 19.09 -19.93 13.66
C GLY A 130 18.16 -19.83 12.45
N GLU A 131 16.84 -19.81 12.58
CA GLU A 131 15.96 -19.45 11.47
C GLU A 131 15.84 -17.92 11.39
N ASP A 132 16.77 -17.34 10.64
CA ASP A 132 16.74 -16.04 9.99
C ASP A 132 15.55 -15.14 10.40
N THR A 133 15.73 -14.40 11.50
CA THR A 133 15.34 -12.98 11.43
C THR A 133 16.34 -12.33 10.50
N SER A 134 16.19 -12.65 9.20
CA SER A 134 16.83 -11.94 8.12
C SER A 134 16.62 -10.48 8.46
N PHE A 135 17.72 -9.76 8.67
CA PHE A 135 17.73 -8.31 8.54
C PHE A 135 17.43 -8.03 7.07
N CYS A 136 16.21 -8.35 6.64
CA CYS A 136 15.67 -7.95 5.38
C CYS A 136 15.48 -6.46 5.54
N ASP A 137 16.42 -5.73 4.95
CA ASP A 137 16.27 -4.30 4.79
C ASP A 137 15.07 -4.10 3.86
N ASN A 138 13.87 -3.96 4.42
CA ASN A 138 12.63 -3.78 3.69
C ASN A 138 12.51 -2.33 3.18
N ARG A 139 13.65 -1.68 2.95
CA ARG A 139 13.75 -0.30 2.48
C ARG A 139 13.81 -0.26 0.97
N TYR A 140 12.95 0.57 0.40
CA TYR A 140 12.91 0.85 -1.03
C TYR A 140 13.39 2.26 -1.29
N SER A 141 14.18 2.42 -2.35
CA SER A 141 14.51 3.71 -2.93
C SER A 141 13.62 3.98 -4.14
N LEU A 142 12.96 5.13 -4.16
CA LEU A 142 12.18 5.58 -5.28
C LEU A 142 13.10 5.78 -6.50
N PHE A 143 12.72 5.17 -7.62
CA PHE A 143 13.46 5.28 -8.88
C PHE A 143 12.57 5.69 -10.07
N ALA A 144 11.26 5.62 -9.94
CA ALA A 144 10.32 6.01 -10.97
C ALA A 144 9.00 6.53 -10.36
N VAL A 145 8.39 7.52 -11.00
CA VAL A 145 7.02 7.98 -10.74
C VAL A 145 6.33 8.19 -12.08
N ILE A 146 5.15 7.62 -12.26
CA ILE A 146 4.31 7.84 -13.44
C ILE A 146 3.21 8.82 -13.03
N ASN A 147 3.05 9.90 -13.77
CA ASN A 147 1.99 10.88 -13.52
C ASN A 147 0.97 10.82 -14.63
N HIS A 148 -0.28 11.10 -14.27
CA HIS A 148 -1.37 11.28 -15.22
C HIS A 148 -1.96 12.67 -15.04
N GLU A 149 -1.98 13.48 -16.08
CA GLU A 149 -2.66 14.78 -16.09
C GLU A 149 -3.94 14.69 -16.94
N GLY A 150 -5.03 15.32 -16.49
CA GLY A 150 -6.33 15.28 -17.18
C GLY A 150 -7.39 14.44 -16.48
N SER A 151 -8.40 14.01 -17.25
CA SER A 151 -9.60 13.30 -16.83
C SER A 151 -9.53 11.81 -17.18
N LEU A 152 -10.57 11.04 -16.83
CA LEU A 152 -10.67 9.62 -17.15
C LEU A 152 -10.80 9.35 -18.67
N GLU A 153 -11.38 10.29 -19.41
CA GLU A 153 -11.61 10.16 -20.87
C GLU A 153 -10.45 10.73 -21.69
N THR A 154 -9.76 11.75 -21.18
CA THR A 154 -8.67 12.43 -21.88
C THR A 154 -7.56 12.79 -20.89
N GLY A 155 -6.34 12.38 -21.17
CA GLY A 155 -5.21 12.75 -20.33
C GLY A 155 -3.87 12.55 -21.00
N HIS A 156 -2.82 12.86 -20.24
CA HIS A 156 -1.44 12.79 -20.67
C HIS A 156 -0.60 12.13 -19.59
N TYR A 157 0.24 11.17 -19.99
CA TYR A 157 1.12 10.46 -19.07
C TYR A 157 2.56 10.98 -19.19
N THR A 158 3.17 11.28 -18.05
CA THR A 158 4.60 11.63 -17.98
C THR A 158 5.29 10.77 -16.93
N ALA A 159 6.61 10.65 -17.03
CA ALA A 159 7.38 9.86 -16.07
C ALA A 159 8.54 10.68 -15.48
N PHE A 160 8.78 10.53 -14.18
CA PHE A 160 10.07 10.86 -13.58
C PHE A 160 10.88 9.59 -13.40
N ILE A 161 12.13 9.57 -13.86
CA ILE A 161 13.04 8.43 -13.73
C ILE A 161 14.34 8.88 -13.07
N ARG A 162 14.81 8.09 -12.10
CA ARG A 162 16.13 8.23 -11.47
C ARG A 162 17.16 7.45 -12.28
N GLN A 163 18.21 8.12 -12.69
CA GLN A 163 19.34 7.53 -13.41
C GLN A 163 20.59 7.49 -12.52
N GLN A 164 21.74 7.13 -13.11
CA GLN A 164 23.04 7.09 -12.45
C GLN A 164 23.36 8.41 -11.75
N ARG A 165 24.10 8.32 -10.62
CA ARG A 165 24.53 9.47 -9.80
C ARG A 165 23.36 10.28 -9.22
N ASP A 166 22.24 9.61 -8.93
CA ASP A 166 21.05 10.20 -8.28
C ASP A 166 20.48 11.41 -9.02
N GLN A 167 20.52 11.35 -10.35
CA GLN A 167 19.96 12.38 -11.22
C GLN A 167 18.56 11.99 -11.66
N TRP A 168 17.63 12.95 -11.56
CA TRP A 168 16.24 12.78 -11.98
C TRP A 168 15.99 13.42 -13.34
N PHE A 169 15.15 12.77 -14.14
CA PHE A 169 14.72 13.25 -15.46
C PHE A 169 13.20 13.14 -15.56
N LYS A 170 12.56 14.17 -16.13
CA LYS A 170 11.17 14.14 -16.60
C LYS A 170 11.17 13.70 -18.06
N CYS A 171 10.46 12.61 -18.33
CA CYS A 171 10.19 12.08 -19.65
C CYS A 171 8.75 12.46 -20.04
N ASP A 172 8.61 13.29 -21.07
CA ASP A 172 7.36 13.84 -21.58
C ASP A 172 7.32 13.57 -23.09
N ASP A 173 6.79 12.41 -23.48
CA ASP A 173 6.90 11.85 -24.83
C ASP A 173 8.36 11.84 -25.36
N HIS A 174 8.65 12.70 -26.33
CA HIS A 174 9.96 12.84 -26.97
C HIS A 174 10.89 13.79 -26.20
N LEU A 175 10.36 14.55 -25.23
CA LEU A 175 11.08 15.57 -24.49
C LEU A 175 11.58 15.00 -23.15
N ILE A 176 12.90 14.86 -23.03
CA ILE A 176 13.56 14.43 -21.80
C ILE A 176 14.28 15.64 -21.20
N THR A 177 13.90 16.03 -19.99
CA THR A 177 14.47 17.19 -19.29
C THR A 177 14.95 16.80 -17.90
N ARG A 178 15.98 17.50 -17.39
CA ARG A 178 16.47 17.28 -16.03
C ARG A 178 15.44 17.78 -15.01
N ALA A 179 15.18 17.00 -13.98
CA ALA A 179 14.28 17.33 -12.87
C ALA A 179 15.05 17.38 -11.54
N ARG A 180 14.51 18.09 -10.55
CA ARG A 180 15.01 18.02 -9.17
C ARG A 180 14.16 17.05 -8.39
N LEU A 181 14.74 16.40 -7.38
CA LEU A 181 14.00 15.52 -6.47
C LEU A 181 12.76 16.20 -5.89
N LYS A 182 12.84 17.49 -5.54
CA LYS A 182 11.68 18.26 -5.06
C LYS A 182 10.51 18.21 -6.05
N ASP A 183 10.78 18.38 -7.34
CA ASP A 183 9.74 18.41 -8.38
C ASP A 183 9.08 17.02 -8.50
N VAL A 184 9.86 15.94 -8.31
CA VAL A 184 9.38 14.55 -8.26
C VAL A 184 8.50 14.30 -7.05
N LEU A 185 8.92 14.69 -5.84
CA LEU A 185 8.17 14.44 -4.59
C LEU A 185 6.90 15.29 -4.46
N THR A 186 6.75 16.33 -5.30
CA THR A 186 5.53 17.16 -5.37
C THR A 186 4.63 16.80 -6.55
N SER A 187 4.95 15.78 -7.35
CA SER A 187 4.09 15.35 -8.46
C SER A 187 2.89 14.56 -7.95
N GLU A 188 1.82 14.45 -8.76
CA GLU A 188 0.61 13.73 -8.33
C GLU A 188 0.91 12.25 -8.04
N GLY A 189 1.69 11.59 -8.91
CA GLY A 189 1.97 10.15 -8.83
C GLY A 189 0.76 9.27 -9.08
#